data_AF-A0AAD4DQ73-F1
#
_entry.id   AF-A0AAD4DQ73-F1
#
_cell.length_a   1.000
_cell.length_b   1.000
_cell.length_c   1.000
_cell.angle_alpha   90.00
_cell.angle_beta   90.00
_cell.angle_gamma   90.00
#
_symmetry.space_group_name_H-M   'P 1'
#
loop_
_entity.id
_entity.type
_entity.pdbx_description
1 polymer ?
#
loop_
_entity_poly.entity_id
_entity_poly.type
_entity_poly.pdbx_seq_one_letter_code
_entity_poly.pdbx_strand_id
1 'polypeptide(L)'
;GISEPFFEDWVLSEPSHFLTPETLHHIHQEFYDHNVKWLICAVGDAELDFRFSVLQPITGFHHFQGSITKLKQVTGLAQCDIQRSIIAVSADAV
;
A
#
# COMPACT_ATOMS: atom_id res chain seq x y z
N GLY A 1 -22.16 -13.60 0.73
CA GLY A 1 -21.95 -14.28 2.03
C GLY A 1 -21.55 -15.70 1.75
N ILE A 2 -20.77 -16.30 2.65
CA ILE A 2 -20.38 -17.72 2.57
C ILE A 2 -21.49 -18.54 3.26
N SER A 3 -22.01 -19.56 2.58
CA SER A 3 -23.15 -20.37 3.05
C SER A 3 -22.78 -21.35 4.16
N GLU A 4 -21.57 -21.90 4.12
CA GLU A 4 -21.04 -22.91 5.06
C GLU A 4 -19.60 -22.52 5.42
N PRO A 5 -19.38 -21.76 6.51
CA PRO A 5 -18.05 -21.35 6.93
C PRO A 5 -17.29 -22.50 7.62
N PHE A 6 -15.96 -22.55 7.48
CA PHE A 6 -15.12 -23.62 8.04
C PHE A 6 -15.18 -23.77 9.57
N PHE A 7 -15.66 -22.73 10.26
CA PHE A 7 -15.80 -22.67 11.73
C PHE A 7 -17.23 -22.98 12.20
N GLU A 8 -18.14 -23.39 11.31
CA GLU A 8 -19.54 -23.69 11.63
C GLU A 8 -19.70 -24.71 12.77
N ASP A 9 -18.83 -25.73 12.80
CA ASP A 9 -18.87 -26.80 13.81
C ASP A 9 -18.22 -26.42 15.16
N TRP A 10 -17.67 -25.22 15.29
CA TRP A 10 -16.94 -24.81 16.49
C TRP A 10 -17.90 -24.26 17.55
N VAL A 11 -18.05 -24.98 18.66
CA VAL A 11 -18.88 -24.58 19.81
C VAL A 11 -18.39 -23.25 20.39
N LEU A 12 -19.30 -22.27 20.51
CA LEU A 12 -19.02 -20.89 20.98
C LEU A 12 -18.01 -20.12 20.10
N SER A 13 -17.90 -20.46 18.82
CA SER A 13 -17.10 -19.67 17.87
C SER A 13 -17.79 -18.35 17.56
N GLU A 14 -17.27 -17.26 18.11
CA GLU A 14 -17.59 -15.91 17.67
C GLU A 14 -16.50 -15.46 16.69
N PRO A 15 -16.79 -15.31 15.38
CA PRO A 15 -15.80 -14.93 14.38
C PRO A 15 -14.98 -13.69 14.76
N SER A 16 -15.59 -12.70 15.41
CA SER A 16 -14.91 -11.49 15.88
C SER A 16 -13.77 -11.74 16.87
N HIS A 17 -13.77 -12.87 17.59
CA HIS A 17 -12.76 -13.19 18.60
C HIS A 17 -11.50 -13.85 18.02
N PHE A 18 -11.59 -14.50 16.86
CA PHE A 18 -10.46 -15.19 16.22
C PHE A 18 -10.14 -14.70 14.79
N LEU A 19 -11.09 -14.03 14.14
CA LEU A 19 -10.90 -13.23 12.93
C LEU A 19 -10.78 -11.76 13.29
N THR A 20 -9.99 -11.44 14.33
CA THR A 20 -9.65 -10.06 14.66
C THR A 20 -9.08 -9.42 13.39
N PRO A 21 -9.61 -8.25 12.94
CA PRO A 21 -9.07 -7.59 11.76
C PRO A 21 -7.57 -7.43 11.94
N GLU A 22 -6.81 -8.00 11.00
CA GLU A 22 -5.36 -8.03 11.08
C GLU A 22 -4.86 -6.60 10.94
N THR A 23 -4.52 -5.97 12.07
CA THR A 23 -4.11 -4.56 12.14
C THR A 23 -2.98 -4.27 11.16
N LEU A 24 -2.05 -5.20 11.00
CA LEU A 24 -0.92 -5.06 10.08
C LEU A 24 -1.38 -5.01 8.63
N HIS A 25 -2.26 -5.92 8.21
CA HIS A 25 -2.82 -5.93 6.85
C HIS A 25 -3.56 -4.62 6.57
N HIS A 26 -4.38 -4.17 7.52
CA HIS A 26 -5.16 -2.95 7.36
C HIS A 26 -4.29 -1.70 7.24
N ILE A 27 -3.27 -1.55 8.10
CA ILE A 27 -2.31 -0.44 8.03
C ILE A 27 -1.57 -0.45 6.70
N HIS A 28 -1.14 -1.64 6.23
CA HIS A 28 -0.50 -1.76 4.92
C HIS A 28 -1.44 -1.33 3.82
N GLN A 29 -2.71 -1.76 3.81
CA GLN A 29 -3.69 -1.39 2.79
C GLN A 29 -3.99 0.11 2.79
N GLU A 30 -4.26 0.69 3.95
CA GLU A 30 -4.57 2.13 4.12
C GLU A 30 -3.41 3.05 3.68
N PHE A 31 -2.17 2.55 3.65
CA PHE A 31 -1.03 3.33 3.21
C PHE A 31 -1.20 3.91 1.80
N TYR A 32 -1.64 3.10 0.84
CA TYR A 32 -1.82 3.57 -0.54
C TYR A 32 -3.05 4.49 -0.65
N ASP A 33 -4.11 4.16 0.07
CA ASP A 33 -5.36 4.91 0.00
C ASP A 33 -5.30 6.27 0.71
N HIS A 34 -4.41 6.44 1.69
CA HIS A 34 -4.30 7.66 2.47
C HIS A 34 -2.96 8.37 2.26
N ASN A 35 -1.83 7.74 2.64
CA ASN A 35 -0.52 8.39 2.66
C ASN A 35 -0.03 8.74 1.27
N VAL A 36 -0.22 7.86 0.28
CA VAL A 36 0.17 8.16 -1.11
C VAL A 36 -0.71 9.27 -1.68
N LYS A 37 -2.02 9.28 -1.41
CA LYS A 37 -2.89 10.40 -1.84
C LYS A 37 -2.47 11.73 -1.22
N TRP A 38 -2.07 11.73 0.05
CA TRP A 38 -1.55 12.92 0.70
C TRP A 38 -0.23 13.39 0.07
N LEU A 39 0.68 12.47 -0.21
CA LEU A 39 1.95 12.80 -0.84
C LEU A 39 1.74 13.37 -2.25
N ILE A 40 0.79 12.81 -3.01
CA ILE A 40 0.35 13.34 -4.30
C ILE A 40 -0.14 14.79 -4.15
N CYS A 41 -0.96 15.08 -3.14
CA CYS A 41 -1.43 16.45 -2.88
C CYS A 41 -0.31 17.41 -2.43
N ALA A 42 0.64 16.94 -1.64
CA ALA A 42 1.71 17.76 -1.07
C ALA A 42 2.83 18.08 -2.09
N VAL A 43 3.22 17.08 -2.89
CA VAL A 43 4.33 17.17 -3.86
C VAL A 43 3.83 17.52 -5.25
N GLY A 44 2.64 17.07 -5.62
CA GLY A 44 2.08 17.16 -6.97
C GLY A 44 2.46 15.95 -7.84
N ASP A 45 1.53 15.53 -8.71
CA ASP A 45 1.63 14.31 -9.51
C ASP A 45 2.92 14.24 -10.34
N ALA A 46 3.25 15.32 -11.04
CA ALA A 46 4.38 15.37 -11.97
C ALA A 46 5.73 15.27 -11.25
N GLU A 47 5.88 15.98 -10.14
CA GLU A 47 7.10 15.98 -9.34
C GLU A 47 7.28 14.64 -8.63
N LEU A 48 6.20 14.06 -8.10
CA LEU A 48 6.21 12.76 -7.47
C LEU A 48 6.63 11.66 -8.46
N ASP A 49 6.02 11.63 -9.65
CA ASP A 49 6.40 10.70 -10.71
C ASP A 49 7.86 10.89 -11.15
N PHE A 50 8.31 12.13 -11.26
CA PHE A 50 9.71 12.45 -11.58
C PHE A 50 10.66 11.86 -10.52
N ARG A 51 10.38 12.08 -9.23
CA ARG A 51 11.17 11.54 -8.12
C ARG A 51 11.26 10.02 -8.15
N PHE A 52 10.15 9.33 -8.40
CA PHE A 52 10.17 7.87 -8.55
C PHE A 52 10.98 7.41 -9.77
N SER A 53 10.95 8.16 -10.87
CA SER A 53 11.72 7.83 -12.08
C SER A 53 13.24 7.98 -11.89
N VAL A 54 13.69 8.88 -11.00
CA VAL A 54 15.11 9.11 -10.72
C VAL A 54 15.64 8.29 -9.54
N LEU A 55 14.78 7.54 -8.84
CA LEU A 55 15.23 6.63 -7.78
C LEU A 55 16.24 5.63 -8.35
N GLN A 56 17.38 5.52 -7.67
CA GLN A 56 18.40 4.54 -7.99
C GLN A 56 17.79 3.12 -8.00
N PRO A 57 17.98 2.35 -9.10
CA PRO A 57 17.51 0.98 -9.15
C PRO A 57 18.23 0.11 -8.10
N ILE A 58 17.47 -0.53 -7.21
CA ILE A 58 17.99 -1.44 -6.19
C ILE A 58 17.53 -2.86 -6.54
N THR A 59 18.46 -3.83 -6.50
CA THR A 59 18.12 -5.24 -6.72
C THR A 59 17.06 -5.70 -5.70
N GLY A 60 15.98 -6.29 -6.20
CA GLY A 60 14.87 -6.76 -5.36
C GLY A 60 13.78 -5.72 -5.10
N PHE A 61 13.87 -4.53 -5.69
CA PHE A 61 12.83 -3.49 -5.65
C PHE A 61 12.26 -3.26 -7.04
N HIS A 62 10.95 -3.05 -7.11
CA HIS A 62 10.32 -2.61 -8.34
C HIS A 62 10.70 -1.15 -8.64
N HIS A 63 11.30 -0.92 -9.80
CA HIS A 63 11.61 0.42 -10.27
C HIS A 63 10.44 0.96 -11.10
N PHE A 64 9.86 2.07 -10.67
CA PHE A 64 8.72 2.69 -11.33
C PHE A 64 9.22 3.67 -12.39
N GLN A 65 9.50 3.16 -13.60
CA GLN A 65 9.90 4.01 -14.75
C GLN A 65 8.76 4.89 -15.29
N GLY A 66 7.52 4.61 -14.88
CA GLY A 66 6.33 5.35 -15.28
C GLY A 66 5.70 6.12 -14.12
N SER A 67 4.53 6.68 -14.39
CA SER A 67 3.75 7.40 -13.40
C SER A 67 3.11 6.46 -12.37
N ILE A 68 3.53 6.54 -11.11
CA ILE A 68 2.85 5.84 -10.01
C ILE A 68 1.45 6.42 -9.76
N THR A 69 1.23 7.69 -10.09
CA THR A 69 -0.07 8.35 -10.02
C THR A 69 -1.10 7.80 -11.00
N LYS A 70 -0.67 7.11 -12.06
CA LYS A 70 -1.56 6.54 -13.10
C LYS A 70 -1.92 5.07 -12.85
N LEU A 71 -1.46 4.48 -11.75
CA LEU A 71 -1.77 3.09 -11.41
C LEU A 71 -3.25 2.95 -11.06
N LYS A 72 -4.00 2.23 -11.91
CA LYS A 72 -5.43 1.93 -11.65
C LYS A 72 -5.64 0.79 -10.66
N GLN A 73 -4.68 -0.13 -10.61
CA GLN A 73 -4.65 -1.24 -9.66
C GLN A 73 -3.22 -1.39 -9.17
N VAL A 74 -3.06 -1.45 -7.85
CA VAL A 74 -1.78 -1.64 -7.19
C VAL A 74 -1.79 -3.00 -6.52
N THR A 75 -0.78 -3.81 -6.85
CA THR A 75 -0.58 -5.11 -6.20
C THR A 75 0.07 -4.89 -4.83
N GLY A 76 -0.11 -5.83 -3.90
CA GLY A 76 0.52 -5.72 -2.57
C GLY A 76 2.05 -5.58 -2.63
N LEU A 77 2.70 -6.20 -3.62
CA LEU A 77 4.14 -6.03 -3.85
C LEU A 77 4.49 -4.60 -4.28
N ALA A 78 3.74 -4.03 -5.23
CA ALA A 78 3.96 -2.66 -5.68
C ALA A 78 3.73 -1.67 -4.52
N GLN A 79 2.71 -1.90 -3.69
CA GLN A 79 2.45 -1.09 -2.50
C GLN A 79 3.61 -1.15 -1.50
N CYS A 80 4.15 -2.33 -1.24
CA CYS A 80 5.32 -2.49 -0.38
C CYS A 80 6.55 -1.74 -0.92
N ASP A 81 6.79 -1.76 -2.23
CA ASP A 81 7.95 -1.07 -2.83
C ASP A 81 7.78 0.45 -2.83
N ILE A 82 6.55 0.95 -3.05
CA ILE A 82 6.22 2.36 -2.87
C ILE A 82 6.44 2.76 -1.40
N GLN A 83 5.99 1.95 -0.45
CA GLN A 83 6.14 2.22 0.98
C GLN A 83 7.60 2.29 1.41
N ARG A 84 8.47 1.44 0.86
CA ARG A 84 9.92 1.49 1.15
C ARG A 84 10.61 2.72 0.56
N SER A 85 10.07 3.26 -0.52
CA SER A 85 10.63 4.41 -1.24
C SER A 85 10.07 5.75 -0.75
N ILE A 86 9.06 5.74 0.12
CA ILE A 86 8.30 6.96 0.46
C ILE A 86 9.16 8.04 1.09
N ILE A 87 10.07 7.69 2.01
CA ILE A 87 10.92 8.66 2.70
C ILE A 87 11.83 9.39 1.72
N ALA A 88 12.38 8.66 0.74
CA ALA A 88 13.25 9.24 -0.27
C ALA A 88 12.48 10.20 -1.18
N VAL A 89 11.24 9.85 -1.53
CA VAL A 89 10.40 10.66 -2.43
C VAL A 89 9.74 11.83 -1.70
N SER A 90 9.53 11.72 -0.39
CA SER A 90 9.00 12.81 0.44
C SER A 90 10.07 13.74 0.98
N ALA A 91 11.36 13.45 0.78
CA ALA A 91 12.42 14.38 1.14
C ALA A 91 12.19 15.70 0.40
N ASP A 92 12.15 16.83 1.11
CA ASP A 92 11.82 18.16 0.58
C ASP A 92 10.33 18.43 0.28
N ALA A 93 9.43 17.51 0.66
CA ALA A 93 7.98 17.72 0.60
C ALA A 93 7.49 18.45 1.87
N VAL A 94 7.60 19.79 1.86
CA VAL A 94 7.19 20.74 2.93
C VAL A 94 8.00 20.67 4.22
#